data_AF-A0A3N5W3Z3-F1
#
_entry.id   AF-A0A3N5W3Z3-F1
#
_cell.length_a   1.000
_cell.length_b   1.000
_cell.length_c   1.000
_cell.angle_alpha   90.00
_cell.angle_beta   90.00
_cell.angle_gamma   90.00
#
_symmetry.space_group_name_H-M   'P 1'
#
loop_
_entity.id
_entity.type
_entity.pdbx_description
1 polymer ?
#
loop_
_entity_poly.entity_id
_entity_poly.type
_entity_poly.pdbx_seq_one_letter_code
_entity_poly.pdbx_strand_id
1 'polypeptide(L)'
;MSLKDQIDSARGLKNPSFILLDEGDFFMPHEQQNARDISERYIAKSNPYIIMISTPNAPGMLFDKINREPEEQCIYKRLRLDYTYGLNKIYSNEDIAQARKSPS
;
A
#
# COMPACT_ATOMS: atom_id res chain seq x y z
N MET A 1 19.49 0.64 -14.39
CA MET A 1 18.05 0.45 -14.61
C MET A 1 17.37 1.38 -13.63
N SER A 2 16.60 2.35 -14.12
CA SER A 2 15.84 3.27 -13.27
C SER A 2 14.77 2.50 -12.51
N LEU A 3 14.36 2.93 -11.31
CA LEU A 3 13.25 2.31 -10.56
C LEU A 3 11.97 2.25 -11.42
N LYS A 4 11.77 3.27 -12.27
CA LYS A 4 10.73 3.34 -13.29
C LYS A 4 10.72 2.13 -14.23
N ASP A 5 11.89 1.69 -14.67
CA ASP A 5 12.02 0.57 -15.61
C ASP A 5 11.60 -0.77 -14.97
N GLN A 6 11.70 -0.88 -13.64
CA GLN A 6 11.33 -2.10 -12.90
C GLN A 6 9.82 -2.25 -12.75
N ILE A 7 9.12 -1.16 -12.41
CA ILE A 7 7.66 -1.16 -12.26
C ILE A 7 6.99 -1.44 -13.62
N ASP A 8 7.47 -0.82 -14.70
CA ASP A 8 6.91 -1.04 -16.05
C ASP A 8 7.13 -2.46 -16.57
N SER A 9 8.21 -3.13 -16.15
CA SER A 9 8.48 -4.53 -16.51
C SER A 9 7.38 -5.49 -16.00
N ALA A 10 6.72 -5.15 -14.89
CA ALA A 10 5.63 -5.96 -14.34
C ALA A 10 4.43 -6.07 -15.30
N ARG A 11 4.24 -5.13 -16.24
CA ARG A 11 3.17 -5.16 -17.26
C ARG A 11 3.24 -6.35 -18.21
N GLY A 12 4.41 -6.97 -18.33
CA GLY A 12 4.70 -8.10 -19.21
C GLY A 12 4.42 -9.48 -18.58
N LEU A 13 4.09 -9.54 -17.29
CA LEU A 13 3.73 -10.80 -16.65
C LEU A 13 2.47 -11.37 -17.30
N LYS A 14 2.49 -12.67 -17.65
CA LYS A 14 1.43 -13.31 -18.43
C LYS A 14 0.13 -13.42 -17.63
N ASN A 15 0.16 -14.17 -16.53
CA ASN A 15 -1.01 -14.47 -15.69
C ASN A 15 -0.62 -14.44 -14.20
N PRO A 16 -0.33 -13.28 -13.61
CA PRO A 16 -0.12 -13.21 -12.16
C PRO A 16 -1.41 -13.63 -11.45
N SER A 17 -1.29 -14.47 -10.42
CA SER A 17 -2.41 -14.84 -9.53
C SER A 17 -2.44 -13.99 -8.26
N PHE A 18 -1.34 -13.31 -7.96
CA PHE A 18 -1.13 -12.54 -6.74
C PHE A 18 -0.19 -11.36 -7.02
N ILE A 19 -0.53 -10.20 -6.48
CA ILE A 19 0.25 -8.97 -6.56
C ILE A 19 0.32 -8.35 -5.16
N LEU A 20 1.53 -8.05 -4.70
CA LEU A 20 1.79 -7.37 -3.44
C LEU A 20 2.54 -6.06 -3.70
N LEU A 21 1.99 -4.95 -3.23
CA LEU A 21 2.71 -3.67 -3.12
C LEU A 21 3.00 -3.48 -1.64
N ASP A 22 4.25 -3.71 -1.25
CA ASP A 22 4.73 -3.43 0.10
C ASP A 22 5.30 -2.01 0.16
N GLU A 23 5.13 -1.34 1.30
CA GLU A 23 5.51 0.05 1.54
C GLU A 23 5.02 1.04 0.43
N GLY A 24 3.84 0.81 -0.14
CA GLY A 24 3.38 1.53 -1.34
C GLY A 24 3.28 3.06 -1.21
N ASP A 25 3.10 3.60 -0.01
CA ASP A 25 3.06 5.05 0.24
C ASP A 25 4.47 5.70 0.22
N PHE A 26 5.54 4.90 0.20
CA PHE A 26 6.94 5.32 0.13
C PHE A 26 7.54 5.20 -1.28
N PHE A 27 6.81 4.68 -2.26
CA PHE A 27 7.21 4.83 -3.66
C PHE A 27 7.31 6.32 -4.01
N MET A 28 8.16 6.65 -4.98
CA MET A 28 8.28 8.03 -5.43
C MET A 28 6.90 8.55 -5.82
N PRO A 29 6.50 9.80 -5.47
CA PRO A 29 5.13 10.27 -5.67
C PRO A 29 4.61 10.13 -7.11
N HIS A 30 5.51 10.21 -8.10
CA HIS A 30 5.20 10.05 -9.52
C HIS A 30 5.07 8.59 -9.98
N GLU A 31 5.48 7.61 -9.17
CA GLU A 31 5.41 6.17 -9.44
C GLU A 31 4.24 5.48 -8.73
N GLN A 32 3.74 6.05 -7.64
CA GLN A 32 2.63 5.49 -6.86
C GLN A 32 1.39 5.17 -7.71
N GLN A 33 0.96 6.12 -8.54
CA GLN A 33 -0.18 5.89 -9.44
C GLN A 33 0.15 4.85 -10.52
N ASN A 34 1.37 4.85 -11.06
CA ASN A 34 1.78 3.84 -12.05
C ASN A 34 1.78 2.42 -11.45
N ALA A 35 2.27 2.26 -10.22
CA ALA A 35 2.26 0.99 -9.50
C ALA A 35 0.84 0.46 -9.29
N ARG A 36 -0.10 1.36 -8.89
CA ARG A 36 -1.52 1.05 -8.78
C ARG A 36 -2.13 0.66 -10.13
N ASP A 37 -1.95 1.48 -11.15
CA ASP A 37 -2.52 1.27 -12.50
C ASP A 37 -2.06 -0.07 -13.10
N ILE A 38 -0.79 -0.42 -12.92
CA ILE A 38 -0.22 -1.69 -13.42
C ILE A 38 -0.86 -2.87 -12.70
N SER A 39 -1.02 -2.76 -11.39
CA SER A 39 -1.60 -3.82 -10.56
C SER A 39 -3.06 -4.05 -10.92
N GLU A 40 -3.86 -2.98 -10.99
CA GLU A 40 -5.29 -3.03 -11.30
C GLU A 40 -5.57 -3.48 -12.73
N ARG A 41 -4.66 -3.21 -13.68
CA ARG A 41 -4.80 -3.69 -15.07
C ARG A 41 -4.89 -5.22 -15.16
N TYR A 42 -4.36 -5.95 -14.18
CA TYR A 42 -4.44 -7.40 -14.16
C TYR A 42 -5.80 -7.96 -13.73
N ILE A 43 -6.69 -7.15 -13.16
CA ILE A 43 -8.06 -7.56 -12.79
C ILE A 43 -8.77 -8.18 -14.00
N ALA A 44 -8.70 -7.52 -15.17
CA ALA A 44 -9.32 -8.02 -16.40
C ALA A 44 -8.54 -9.14 -17.11
N LYS A 45 -7.24 -9.32 -16.80
CA LYS A 45 -6.37 -10.29 -17.51
C LYS A 45 -6.33 -11.64 -16.84
N SER A 46 -6.11 -11.65 -15.53
CA SER A 46 -5.89 -12.87 -14.76
C SER A 46 -6.65 -12.88 -13.43
N ASN A 47 -7.37 -11.79 -13.11
CA ASN A 47 -8.14 -11.62 -11.88
C ASN A 47 -7.34 -12.01 -10.61
N PRO A 48 -6.14 -11.41 -10.38
CA PRO A 48 -5.32 -11.75 -9.23
C PRO A 48 -5.89 -11.20 -7.93
N TYR A 49 -5.44 -11.76 -6.81
CA TYR A 49 -5.48 -11.04 -5.53
C TYR A 49 -4.48 -9.88 -5.56
N ILE A 50 -4.95 -8.66 -5.30
CA ILE A 50 -4.11 -7.47 -5.17
C ILE A 50 -4.11 -7.04 -3.71
N ILE A 51 -2.94 -7.02 -3.09
CA ILE A 51 -2.75 -6.56 -1.72
C ILE A 51 -1.80 -5.37 -1.74
N MET A 52 -2.21 -4.27 -1.11
CA MET A 52 -1.37 -3.10 -0.88
C MET A 52 -1.20 -2.92 0.62
N ILE A 53 0.04 -2.78 1.07
CA ILE A 53 0.40 -2.59 2.47
C ILE A 53 1.32 -1.38 2.57
N SER A 54 1.06 -0.49 3.54
CA SER A 54 1.96 0.60 3.86
C SER A 54 1.60 1.24 5.20
N THR A 55 2.55 1.96 5.80
CA THR A 55 2.27 2.98 6.81
C THR A 55 1.98 4.30 6.11
N PRO A 56 1.10 5.16 6.65
CA PRO A 56 0.85 6.48 6.07
C PRO A 56 2.14 7.31 6.05
N ASN A 57 2.49 7.88 4.89
CA ASN A 57 3.65 8.73 4.70
C ASN A 57 3.28 10.22 4.77
N ALA A 58 2.40 10.68 3.87
CA ALA A 58 1.97 12.09 3.82
C ALA A 58 0.56 12.25 3.20
N PRO A 59 -0.16 13.36 3.49
CA PRO A 59 -1.41 13.67 2.81
C PRO A 59 -1.24 13.71 1.28
N GLY A 60 -2.22 13.18 0.55
CA GLY A 60 -2.21 13.11 -0.92
C GLY A 60 -1.38 11.97 -1.52
N MET A 61 -0.75 11.12 -0.70
CA MET A 61 -0.07 9.91 -1.17
C MET A 61 -1.09 8.78 -1.46
N LEU A 62 -0.60 7.66 -2.00
CA LEU A 62 -1.39 6.52 -2.48
C LEU A 62 -2.47 6.08 -1.48
N PHE A 63 -2.10 5.86 -0.22
CA PHE A 63 -3.02 5.35 0.79
C PHE A 63 -4.02 6.41 1.26
N ASP A 64 -3.63 7.68 1.36
CA ASP A 64 -4.56 8.78 1.66
C ASP A 64 -5.60 8.92 0.54
N LYS A 65 -5.18 8.81 -0.73
CA LYS A 65 -6.08 8.80 -1.88
C LYS A 65 -7.07 7.64 -1.84
N ILE A 66 -6.58 6.41 -1.68
CA ILE A 66 -7.43 5.21 -1.60
C ILE A 66 -8.42 5.31 -0.43
N ASN A 67 -7.98 5.79 0.73
CA ASN A 67 -8.85 5.94 1.90
C ASN A 67 -9.92 7.04 1.74
N ARG A 68 -9.75 7.99 0.82
CA ARG A 68 -10.73 9.03 0.52
C ARG A 68 -11.68 8.67 -0.62
N GLU A 69 -11.47 7.55 -1.29
CA GLU A 69 -12.40 7.08 -2.33
C GLU A 69 -13.79 6.82 -1.76
N PRO A 70 -14.87 7.22 -2.46
CA PRO A 70 -16.22 6.81 -2.12
C PRO A 70 -16.33 5.29 -2.06
N GLU A 71 -17.09 4.76 -1.10
CA GLU A 71 -17.26 3.31 -0.91
C GLU A 71 -17.83 2.62 -2.17
N GLU A 72 -18.69 3.32 -2.92
CA GLU A 72 -19.31 2.80 -4.15
C GLU A 72 -18.33 2.68 -5.32
N GLN A 73 -17.16 3.33 -5.22
CA GLN A 73 -16.14 3.39 -6.27
C GLN A 73 -14.84 2.66 -5.88
N CYS A 74 -14.59 2.50 -4.57
CA CYS A 74 -13.39 1.86 -4.08
C CYS A 74 -13.44 0.34 -4.33
N ILE A 75 -12.47 -0.17 -5.08
CA ILE A 75 -12.37 -1.61 -5.36
C ILE A 75 -11.70 -2.40 -4.22
N TYR A 76 -11.15 -1.69 -3.23
CA TYR A 76 -10.37 -2.28 -2.14
C TYR A 76 -11.22 -2.48 -0.90
N LYS A 77 -11.06 -3.65 -0.26
CA LYS A 77 -11.40 -3.78 1.15
C LYS A 77 -10.32 -3.08 1.98
N ARG A 78 -10.64 -1.91 2.53
CA ARG A 78 -9.71 -1.09 3.33
C ARG A 78 -9.65 -1.59 4.77
N LEU A 79 -8.43 -1.86 5.25
CA LEU A 79 -8.17 -2.26 6.63
C LEU A 79 -7.20 -1.27 7.28
N ARG A 80 -7.59 -0.68 8.41
CA ARG A 80 -6.73 0.19 9.21
C ARG A 80 -6.33 -0.55 10.49
N LEU A 81 -5.05 -0.92 10.55
CA LEU A 81 -4.45 -1.67 11.66
C LEU A 81 -3.41 -0.80 12.35
N ASP A 82 -3.85 0.11 13.22
CA ASP A 82 -2.92 0.92 14.01
C ASP A 82 -2.31 0.14 15.17
N TYR A 83 -1.41 0.79 15.91
CA TYR A 83 -0.66 0.16 17.01
C TYR A 83 -1.57 -0.44 18.11
N THR A 84 -2.83 0.01 18.23
CA THR A 84 -3.73 -0.46 19.29
C THR A 84 -4.07 -1.95 19.14
N TYR A 85 -4.07 -2.47 17.91
CA TYR A 85 -4.30 -3.90 17.65
C TYR A 85 -3.20 -4.80 18.22
N GLY A 86 -1.97 -4.26 18.31
CA GLY A 86 -0.80 -4.92 18.87
C GLY A 86 -0.56 -4.62 20.35
N LEU A 87 -1.33 -3.70 20.96
CA LEU A 87 -1.15 -3.33 22.36
C LEU A 87 -1.45 -4.52 23.29
N ASN A 88 -0.56 -4.76 24.25
CA ASN A 88 -0.55 -5.91 25.17
C ASN A 88 -0.43 -7.28 24.47
N LYS A 89 -0.04 -7.32 23.20
CA LYS A 89 0.22 -8.56 22.44
C LYS A 89 1.63 -8.59 21.86
N ILE A 90 1.96 -7.52 21.15
CA ILE A 90 3.23 -7.31 20.44
C ILE A 90 3.98 -6.13 21.06
N TYR A 91 3.25 -5.10 21.52
CA TYR A 91 3.79 -3.91 22.18
C TYR A 91 3.24 -3.76 23.60
N SER A 92 4.08 -3.37 24.55
CA SER A 92 3.67 -2.90 25.87
C SER A 92 3.27 -1.42 25.85
N ASN A 93 2.63 -0.94 26.91
CA ASN A 93 2.35 0.49 27.04
C ASN A 93 3.64 1.32 27.13
N GLU A 94 4.68 0.74 27.74
CA GLU A 94 6.00 1.31 27.85
C GLU A 94 6.67 1.47 26.48
N ASP A 95 6.55 0.46 25.60
CA ASP A 95 7.08 0.52 24.23
C ASP A 95 6.42 1.67 23.44
N ILE A 96 5.09 1.79 23.54
CA ILE A 96 4.36 2.90 22.90
C ILE A 96 4.76 4.26 23.48
N ALA A 97 4.96 4.33 24.80
CA ALA A 97 5.41 5.56 25.46
C ALA A 97 6.82 5.98 25.01
N GLN A 98 7.72 5.02 24.75
CA GLN A 98 9.04 5.31 24.18
C GLN A 98 8.93 5.71 22.70
N ALA A 99 8.15 5.00 21.89
CA ALA A 99 7.97 5.31 20.48
C ALA A 99 7.42 6.73 20.27
N ARG A 100 6.50 7.19 21.13
CA ARG A 100 5.96 8.57 21.09
C ARG A 100 7.00 9.68 21.36
N LYS A 101 8.16 9.35 21.93
CA LYS A 101 9.26 10.32 22.09
C LYS A 101 10.04 10.52 20.81
N SER A 102 9.91 9.60 19.84
CA SER A 102 10.54 9.74 18.53
C SER A 102 9.90 10.92 17.79
N PRO A 103 10.71 11.85 17.24
CA PRO A 103 10.22 12.93 16.37
C PRO A 103 10.07 12.49 14.91
N SER A 104 10.46 11.25 14.60
CA SER A 104 10.40 10.63 13.28
C SER A 104 8.99 10.21 12.90
#